data_AF-A0A2W1N4U2-F1
#
_entry.id   AF-A0A2W1N4U2-F1
#
_cell.length_a   1.000
_cell.length_b   1.000
_cell.length_c   1.000
_cell.angle_alpha   90.00
_cell.angle_beta   90.00
_cell.angle_gamma   90.00
#
_symmetry.space_group_name_H-M   'P 1'
#
loop_
_entity.id
_entity.type
_entity.pdbx_description
1 polymer ?
#
loop_
_entity_poly.entity_id
_entity_poly.type
_entity_poly.pdbx_seq_one_letter_code
_entity_poly.pdbx_strand_id
1 'polypeptide(L)'
;MSNLKKIIPISIIALFCTYQVQAQGAPKKNKSPKAKTTQVKKKPIKVVHDKVAYKKSKGKVVTVRTLPKKNIIKHKGVNYYYANKRYYTYTGGRYIPIIPKAGFRIKTLPVGYIVINRPSRTYFWFNGIFYTKSNNEYEVIEPEIGTVIYELAPDAEKVTVNGNTYYEYSNVLYEKVQINGSRAYEVVGYIEG
;
A
#
# COMPACT_ATOMS: atom_id res chain seq x y z
N MET A 1 -62.41 -14.56 81.90
CA MET A 1 -63.73 -14.69 81.25
C MET A 1 -64.05 -13.41 80.49
N SER A 2 -64.59 -13.55 79.28
CA SER A 2 -65.48 -12.60 78.57
C SER A 2 -65.01 -11.17 78.24
N ASN A 3 -64.75 -10.98 76.94
CA ASN A 3 -65.39 -10.05 75.99
C ASN A 3 -65.22 -8.52 76.05
N LEU A 4 -65.03 -8.01 74.81
CA LEU A 4 -65.61 -6.79 74.20
C LEU A 4 -64.76 -5.51 74.19
N LYS A 5 -64.31 -5.09 73.00
CA LYS A 5 -64.94 -4.03 72.19
C LYS A 5 -64.14 -3.79 70.89
N LYS A 6 -64.84 -3.73 69.75
CA LYS A 6 -64.36 -3.19 68.47
C LYS A 6 -64.35 -1.66 68.55
N ILE A 7 -63.30 -0.97 68.08
CA ILE A 7 -63.34 0.30 67.31
C ILE A 7 -62.07 0.36 66.40
N ILE A 8 -62.24 0.88 65.18
CA ILE A 8 -61.34 0.95 63.99
C ILE A 8 -60.84 2.44 63.85
N PRO A 9 -60.04 2.94 62.87
CA PRO A 9 -58.88 2.50 62.05
C PRO A 9 -57.65 3.47 62.15
N ILE A 10 -56.70 3.33 61.19
CA ILE A 10 -55.80 4.33 60.55
C ILE A 10 -54.33 3.98 60.82
N SER A 11 -53.72 3.16 59.94
CA SER A 11 -52.94 3.58 58.77
C SER A 11 -51.63 4.27 59.16
N ILE A 12 -50.49 3.61 58.91
CA ILE A 12 -49.26 4.24 58.41
C ILE A 12 -48.28 3.14 57.92
N ILE A 13 -48.23 3.04 56.59
CA ILE A 13 -47.03 2.96 55.74
C ILE A 13 -46.16 1.71 55.87
N ALA A 14 -46.52 0.70 55.07
CA ALA A 14 -45.58 -0.30 54.57
C ALA A 14 -44.78 0.28 53.39
N LEU A 15 -43.47 0.12 53.48
CA LEU A 15 -42.42 0.57 52.59
C LEU A 15 -42.53 -0.09 51.20
N PHE A 16 -43.19 0.58 50.25
CA PHE A 16 -43.09 0.23 48.82
C PHE A 16 -41.84 0.86 48.23
N CYS A 17 -40.80 0.05 48.10
CA CYS A 17 -39.59 0.38 47.36
C CYS A 17 -39.93 0.44 45.85
N THR A 18 -40.22 1.65 45.34
CA THR A 18 -40.31 1.89 43.91
C THR A 18 -38.93 2.30 43.41
N TYR A 19 -38.25 1.38 42.72
CA TYR A 19 -37.07 1.73 41.96
C TYR A 19 -37.52 2.65 40.81
N GLN A 20 -37.08 3.90 40.88
CA GLN A 20 -37.13 4.85 39.78
C GLN A 20 -36.28 4.30 38.62
N VAL A 21 -36.95 3.93 37.52
CA VAL A 21 -36.28 3.74 36.23
C VAL A 21 -35.91 5.13 35.71
N GLN A 22 -34.67 5.55 35.95
CA GLN A 22 -34.08 6.66 35.21
C GLN A 22 -33.47 6.09 33.94
N ALA A 23 -34.14 6.31 32.80
CA ALA A 23 -33.63 5.98 31.48
C ALA A 23 -32.28 6.68 31.27
N GLN A 24 -31.18 5.94 31.45
CA GLN A 24 -29.86 6.38 31.03
C GLN A 24 -29.84 6.32 29.50
N GLY A 25 -29.80 7.51 28.88
CA GLY A 25 -29.61 7.63 27.44
C GLY A 25 -28.42 6.78 26.99
N ALA A 26 -28.62 6.03 25.92
CA ALA A 26 -27.56 5.25 25.29
C ALA A 26 -26.32 6.14 25.04
N PRO A 27 -25.09 5.61 25.21
CA PRO A 27 -23.90 6.36 24.85
C PRO A 27 -24.00 6.72 23.37
N LYS A 28 -24.13 8.02 23.09
CA LYS A 28 -23.99 8.55 21.73
C LYS A 28 -22.62 8.11 21.24
N LYS A 29 -22.59 7.14 20.32
CA LYS A 29 -21.43 6.91 19.47
C LYS A 29 -21.15 8.24 18.77
N ASN A 30 -20.17 8.98 19.29
CA ASN A 30 -19.52 10.04 18.57
C ASN A 30 -18.90 9.39 17.33
N LYS A 31 -19.67 9.36 16.23
CA LYS A 31 -19.11 9.19 14.91
C LYS A 31 -18.22 10.40 14.69
N SER A 32 -16.93 10.25 14.96
CA SER A 32 -15.91 11.18 14.50
C SER A 32 -16.24 11.52 13.05
N PRO A 33 -16.26 12.82 12.66
CA PRO A 33 -16.55 13.19 11.30
C PRO A 33 -15.55 12.43 10.43
N LYS A 34 -16.08 11.54 9.58
CA LYS A 34 -15.30 10.79 8.60
C LYS A 34 -14.70 11.86 7.71
N ALA A 35 -13.44 12.21 7.96
CA ALA A 35 -12.67 13.09 7.10
C ALA A 35 -12.70 12.43 5.73
N LYS A 36 -13.60 12.92 4.87
CA LYS A 36 -13.55 12.65 3.45
C LYS A 36 -12.26 13.34 3.02
N THR A 37 -11.18 12.58 2.91
CA THR A 37 -10.06 13.01 2.09
C THR A 37 -10.63 13.13 0.68
N THR A 38 -11.05 14.34 0.32
CA THR A 38 -11.27 14.71 -1.07
C THR A 38 -9.90 14.57 -1.72
N GLN A 39 -9.64 13.40 -2.32
CA GLN A 39 -8.59 13.28 -3.30
C GLN A 39 -8.98 14.24 -4.42
N VAL A 40 -8.45 15.46 -4.40
CA VAL A 40 -8.42 16.31 -5.58
C VAL A 40 -7.70 15.46 -6.62
N LYS A 41 -8.44 14.97 -7.63
CA LYS A 41 -7.87 14.16 -8.72
C LYS A 41 -6.85 15.02 -9.45
N LYS A 42 -5.59 15.00 -8.98
CA LYS A 42 -4.48 15.65 -9.68
C LYS A 42 -4.30 14.93 -11.02
N LYS A 43 -4.09 15.71 -12.08
CA LYS A 43 -3.80 15.15 -13.41
C LYS A 43 -2.52 14.29 -13.33
N PRO A 44 -2.48 13.12 -13.99
CA PRO A 44 -1.27 12.30 -14.04
C PRO A 44 -0.07 13.09 -14.53
N ILE A 45 1.08 12.92 -13.87
CA ILE A 45 2.34 13.55 -14.25
C ILE A 45 3.00 12.70 -15.34
N LYS A 46 3.35 13.34 -16.44
CA LYS A 46 4.24 12.78 -17.47
C LYS A 46 5.36 13.79 -17.67
N VAL A 47 6.60 13.36 -17.49
CA VAL A 47 7.75 14.27 -17.53
C VAL A 47 8.93 13.60 -18.20
N VAL A 48 9.66 14.33 -19.03
CA VAL A 48 10.92 13.85 -19.63
C VAL A 48 12.05 13.86 -18.62
N HIS A 49 13.00 12.94 -18.74
CA HIS A 49 14.09 12.74 -17.78
C HIS A 49 14.89 14.03 -17.45
N ASP A 50 15.15 14.88 -18.44
CA ASP A 50 15.90 16.15 -18.28
C ASP A 50 15.24 17.16 -17.34
N LYS A 51 13.93 17.02 -17.12
CA LYS A 51 13.16 17.86 -16.20
C LYS A 51 13.06 17.29 -14.80
N VAL A 52 13.81 16.22 -14.51
CA VAL A 52 13.82 15.53 -13.22
C VAL A 52 15.14 15.79 -12.50
N ALA A 53 15.06 16.51 -11.37
CA ALA A 53 16.23 16.76 -10.53
C ALA A 53 16.35 15.69 -9.45
N TYR A 54 17.39 14.86 -9.53
CA TYR A 54 17.71 13.84 -8.53
C TYR A 54 18.47 14.43 -7.34
N LYS A 55 18.07 14.09 -6.11
CA LYS A 55 18.76 14.61 -4.91
C LYS A 55 20.06 13.88 -4.59
N LYS A 56 20.24 12.65 -5.07
CA LYS A 56 21.48 11.89 -4.89
C LYS A 56 22.33 12.03 -6.17
N SER A 57 23.62 12.30 -6.01
CA SER A 57 24.55 12.30 -7.14
C SER A 57 24.84 10.84 -7.57
N LYS A 58 24.08 10.33 -8.54
CA LYS A 58 24.26 9.05 -9.27
C LYS A 58 24.66 7.85 -8.39
N GLY A 59 23.68 7.02 -8.01
CA GLY A 59 23.94 5.74 -7.34
C GLY A 59 24.84 4.81 -8.16
N LYS A 60 25.83 4.17 -7.51
CA LYS A 60 26.70 3.19 -8.16
C LYS A 60 25.96 1.86 -8.31
N VAL A 61 25.76 1.41 -9.55
CA VAL A 61 25.24 0.05 -9.82
C VAL A 61 26.29 -0.98 -9.42
N VAL A 62 26.01 -1.76 -8.39
CA VAL A 62 26.91 -2.82 -7.90
C VAL A 62 26.77 -4.06 -8.79
N THR A 63 27.82 -4.38 -9.54
CA THR A 63 27.87 -5.55 -10.42
C THR A 63 28.65 -6.69 -9.77
N VAL A 64 28.28 -7.94 -10.05
CA VAL A 64 28.90 -9.14 -9.46
C VAL A 64 29.47 -10.07 -10.52
N ARG A 65 30.51 -10.82 -10.19
CA ARG A 65 31.12 -11.81 -11.09
C ARG A 65 30.36 -13.14 -11.10
N THR A 66 29.77 -13.51 -9.96
CA THR A 66 29.09 -14.79 -9.78
C THR A 66 27.74 -14.59 -9.11
N LEU A 67 26.79 -15.48 -9.41
CA LEU A 67 25.46 -15.52 -8.79
C LEU A 67 25.18 -16.94 -8.27
N PRO A 68 25.12 -17.14 -6.94
CA PRO A 68 24.72 -18.42 -6.37
C PRO A 68 23.22 -18.66 -6.55
N LYS A 69 22.81 -19.92 -6.72
CA LYS A 69 21.39 -20.36 -6.75
C LYS A 69 20.50 -19.52 -7.70
N LYS A 70 21.02 -19.21 -8.90
CA LYS A 70 20.31 -18.40 -9.89
C LYS A 70 19.30 -19.22 -10.68
N ASN A 71 18.13 -18.64 -10.92
CA ASN A 71 17.16 -19.13 -11.89
C ASN A 71 17.30 -18.36 -13.21
N ILE A 72 17.19 -19.04 -14.34
CA ILE A 72 17.27 -18.42 -15.66
C ILE A 72 15.87 -18.33 -16.26
N ILE A 73 15.49 -17.12 -16.66
CA ILE A 73 14.20 -16.81 -17.28
C ILE A 73 14.48 -16.23 -18.66
N LYS A 74 13.98 -16.88 -19.72
CA LYS A 74 14.12 -16.40 -21.10
C LYS A 74 12.94 -15.51 -21.45
N HIS A 75 13.21 -14.30 -21.93
CA HIS A 75 12.16 -13.38 -22.37
C HIS A 75 12.64 -12.56 -23.57
N LYS A 76 11.90 -12.61 -24.69
CA LYS A 76 12.24 -11.91 -25.94
C LYS A 76 13.70 -12.13 -26.40
N GLY A 77 14.17 -13.37 -26.32
CA GLY A 77 15.55 -13.74 -26.70
C GLY A 77 16.64 -13.36 -25.69
N VAL A 78 16.29 -12.69 -24.58
CA VAL A 78 17.24 -12.28 -23.53
C VAL A 78 17.13 -13.20 -22.32
N ASN A 79 18.27 -13.59 -21.76
CA ASN A 79 18.35 -14.30 -20.49
C ASN A 79 18.31 -13.32 -19.32
N TYR A 80 17.33 -13.47 -18.45
CA TYR A 80 17.26 -12.84 -17.15
C TYR A 80 17.69 -13.85 -16.09
N TYR A 81 18.55 -13.41 -15.17
CA TYR A 81 19.02 -14.21 -14.05
C TYR A 81 18.38 -13.69 -12.78
N TYR A 82 17.67 -14.55 -12.05
CA TYR A 82 17.05 -14.18 -10.78
C TYR A 82 17.80 -14.81 -9.62
N ALA A 83 18.30 -13.99 -8.70
CA ALA A 83 19.02 -14.40 -7.50
C ALA A 83 18.92 -13.30 -6.43
N ASN A 84 18.98 -13.65 -5.14
CA ASN A 84 18.99 -12.67 -4.05
C ASN A 84 17.87 -11.61 -4.15
N LYS A 85 16.66 -12.01 -4.53
CA LYS A 85 15.50 -11.13 -4.68
C LYS A 85 15.64 -10.01 -5.73
N ARG A 86 16.58 -10.15 -6.68
CA ARG A 86 16.83 -9.20 -7.78
C ARG A 86 16.99 -9.92 -9.11
N TYR A 87 16.72 -9.20 -10.19
CA TYR A 87 17.01 -9.66 -11.55
C TYR A 87 18.34 -9.08 -12.04
N TYR A 88 19.00 -9.83 -12.90
CA TYR A 88 20.27 -9.46 -13.49
C TYR A 88 20.28 -9.80 -14.99
N THR A 89 21.02 -9.02 -15.76
CA THR A 89 21.52 -9.42 -17.08
C THR A 89 22.98 -9.84 -16.97
N TYR A 90 23.49 -10.59 -17.94
CA TYR A 90 24.90 -10.97 -18.02
C TYR A 90 25.54 -10.37 -19.26
N THR A 91 26.52 -9.50 -19.07
CA THR A 91 27.26 -8.83 -20.15
C THR A 91 28.69 -8.52 -19.71
N GLY A 92 29.65 -8.61 -20.63
CA GLY A 92 31.05 -8.31 -20.34
C GLY A 92 31.65 -9.12 -19.19
N GLY A 93 31.22 -10.38 -19.01
CA GLY A 93 31.69 -11.25 -17.93
C GLY A 93 31.13 -10.89 -16.53
N ARG A 94 30.08 -10.06 -16.46
CA ARG A 94 29.52 -9.57 -15.20
C ARG A 94 28.00 -9.66 -15.19
N TYR A 95 27.46 -9.91 -14.00
CA TYR A 95 26.03 -9.78 -13.73
C TYR A 95 25.72 -8.35 -13.28
N ILE A 96 24.80 -7.71 -14.00
CA ILE A 96 24.38 -6.34 -13.75
C ILE A 96 22.93 -6.36 -13.27
N PRO A 97 22.61 -5.82 -12.08
CA PRO A 97 21.23 -5.69 -11.62
C PRO A 97 20.39 -4.91 -12.62
N ILE A 98 19.22 -5.43 -12.97
CA ILE A 98 18.27 -4.78 -13.86
C ILE A 98 16.85 -4.93 -13.33
N ILE A 99 15.99 -4.00 -13.71
CA ILE A 99 14.55 -4.09 -13.49
C ILE A 99 13.91 -4.61 -14.77
N PRO A 100 13.20 -5.75 -14.75
CA PRO A 100 12.46 -6.22 -15.91
C PRO A 100 11.42 -5.19 -16.35
N LYS A 101 11.26 -5.02 -17.67
CA LYS A 101 10.29 -4.08 -18.25
C LYS A 101 8.91 -4.72 -18.38
N ALA A 102 7.90 -3.89 -18.62
CA ALA A 102 6.54 -4.34 -18.88
C ALA A 102 6.51 -5.42 -19.99
N GLY A 103 5.69 -6.46 -19.78
CA GLY A 103 5.60 -7.64 -20.62
C GLY A 103 6.49 -8.81 -20.20
N PHE A 104 7.49 -8.61 -19.33
CA PHE A 104 8.30 -9.71 -18.78
C PHE A 104 7.43 -10.67 -17.96
N ARG A 105 7.57 -11.99 -18.16
CA ARG A 105 6.72 -13.00 -17.50
C ARG A 105 7.51 -13.98 -16.65
N ILE A 106 6.92 -14.39 -15.53
CA ILE A 106 7.42 -15.43 -14.61
C ILE A 106 6.29 -16.38 -14.21
N LYS A 107 6.63 -17.64 -13.94
CA LYS A 107 5.64 -18.64 -13.50
C LYS A 107 5.24 -18.49 -12.03
N THR A 108 6.16 -18.00 -11.19
CA THR A 108 5.96 -17.92 -9.75
C THR A 108 6.48 -16.59 -9.23
N LEU A 109 5.68 -15.91 -8.41
CA LEU A 109 6.07 -14.65 -7.78
C LEU A 109 7.23 -14.87 -6.79
N PRO A 110 8.13 -13.88 -6.65
CA PRO A 110 9.10 -13.83 -5.57
C PRO A 110 8.47 -13.97 -4.19
N VAL A 111 9.13 -14.72 -3.28
CA VAL A 111 8.70 -14.80 -1.88
C VAL A 111 8.75 -13.41 -1.23
N GLY A 112 7.66 -13.03 -0.57
CA GLY A 112 7.49 -11.72 0.08
C GLY A 112 6.81 -10.67 -0.80
N TYR A 113 6.12 -11.07 -1.87
CA TYR A 113 5.27 -10.15 -2.63
C TYR A 113 4.11 -9.62 -1.78
N ILE A 114 3.65 -8.41 -2.10
CA ILE A 114 2.47 -7.77 -1.52
C ILE A 114 1.33 -7.85 -2.54
N VAL A 115 0.12 -8.15 -2.07
CA VAL A 115 -1.10 -8.10 -2.88
C VAL A 115 -1.72 -6.71 -2.77
N ILE A 116 -2.03 -6.11 -3.92
CA ILE A 116 -2.70 -4.81 -4.01
C ILE A 116 -4.01 -5.03 -4.76
N ASN A 117 -5.13 -4.86 -4.06
CA ASN A 117 -6.46 -5.03 -4.64
C ASN A 117 -7.00 -3.67 -5.08
N ARG A 118 -7.25 -3.54 -6.39
CA ARG A 118 -8.00 -2.43 -6.98
C ARG A 118 -9.39 -2.93 -7.41
N PRO A 119 -10.38 -2.04 -7.54
CA PRO A 119 -11.70 -2.44 -8.04
C PRO A 119 -11.66 -3.12 -9.42
N SER A 120 -10.72 -2.70 -10.29
CA SER A 120 -10.56 -3.20 -11.66
C SER A 120 -9.70 -4.46 -11.75
N ARG A 121 -8.68 -4.60 -10.89
CA ARG A 121 -7.62 -5.60 -11.05
C ARG A 121 -6.84 -5.85 -9.77
N THR A 122 -6.34 -7.06 -9.60
CA THR A 122 -5.34 -7.37 -8.57
C THR A 122 -3.93 -7.21 -9.13
N TYR A 123 -3.11 -6.47 -8.40
CA TYR A 123 -1.69 -6.33 -8.63
C TYR A 123 -0.90 -7.07 -7.55
N PHE A 124 0.29 -7.51 -7.92
CA PHE A 124 1.28 -8.05 -7.00
C PHE A 124 2.50 -7.17 -7.08
N TRP A 125 2.99 -6.69 -5.95
CA TRP A 125 4.14 -5.83 -5.88
C TRP A 125 5.29 -6.56 -5.18
N PHE A 126 6.48 -6.48 -5.75
CA PHE A 126 7.67 -6.99 -5.10
C PHE A 126 8.89 -6.13 -5.46
N ASN A 127 9.49 -5.52 -4.44
CA ASN A 127 10.75 -4.81 -4.56
C ASN A 127 10.76 -3.76 -5.69
N GLY A 128 9.66 -3.02 -5.81
CA GLY A 128 9.45 -1.99 -6.83
C GLY A 128 8.92 -2.46 -8.19
N ILE A 129 8.70 -3.76 -8.38
CA ILE A 129 8.16 -4.32 -9.62
C ILE A 129 6.69 -4.68 -9.40
N PHE A 130 5.83 -4.20 -10.29
CA PHE A 130 4.41 -4.57 -10.33
C PHE A 130 4.19 -5.72 -11.29
N TYR A 131 3.41 -6.70 -10.85
CA TYR A 131 2.97 -7.83 -11.64
C TYR A 131 1.45 -7.90 -11.64
N THR A 132 0.92 -8.57 -12.63
CA THR A 132 -0.47 -9.01 -12.65
C THR A 132 -0.54 -10.45 -13.13
N LYS A 133 -1.56 -11.18 -12.69
CA LYS A 133 -1.78 -12.54 -13.17
C LYS A 133 -2.25 -12.49 -14.62
N SER A 134 -1.64 -13.31 -15.46
CA SER A 134 -1.94 -13.47 -16.88
C SER A 134 -1.87 -14.96 -17.21
N ASN A 135 -3.03 -15.60 -17.36
CA ASN A 135 -3.17 -17.05 -17.44
C ASN A 135 -2.49 -17.77 -16.24
N ASN A 136 -1.52 -18.63 -16.52
CA ASN A 136 -0.74 -19.38 -15.53
C ASN A 136 0.59 -18.72 -15.16
N GLU A 137 0.77 -17.45 -15.55
CA GLU A 137 1.99 -16.68 -15.31
C GLU A 137 1.67 -15.33 -14.64
N TYR A 138 2.72 -14.62 -14.26
CA TYR A 138 2.69 -13.27 -13.75
C TYR A 138 3.49 -12.38 -14.67
N GLU A 139 2.85 -11.34 -15.18
CA GLU A 139 3.41 -10.39 -16.13
C GLU A 139 3.75 -9.09 -15.43
N VAL A 140 4.97 -8.60 -15.65
CA VAL A 140 5.40 -7.28 -15.22
C VAL A 140 4.60 -6.23 -15.98
N ILE A 141 4.08 -5.26 -15.25
CA ILE A 141 3.27 -4.17 -15.78
C ILE A 141 3.73 -2.84 -15.23
N GLU A 142 3.32 -1.77 -15.89
CA GLU A 142 3.26 -0.46 -15.26
C GLU A 142 2.04 -0.42 -14.32
N PRO A 143 2.18 0.07 -13.07
CA PRO A 143 1.03 0.21 -12.17
C PRO A 143 0.01 1.20 -12.72
N GLU A 144 -1.22 1.23 -12.22
CA GLU A 144 -2.15 2.33 -12.55
C GLU A 144 -1.82 3.59 -11.75
N ILE A 145 -2.09 4.77 -12.33
CA ILE A 145 -2.16 6.02 -11.56
C ILE A 145 -3.20 5.88 -10.44
N GLY A 146 -2.85 6.33 -9.24
CA GLY A 146 -3.65 6.18 -8.04
C GLY A 146 -3.48 4.82 -7.35
N THR A 147 -2.59 3.95 -7.83
CA THR A 147 -2.19 2.75 -7.09
C THR A 147 -1.43 3.17 -5.83
N VAL A 148 -1.79 2.58 -4.69
CA VAL A 148 -1.19 2.89 -3.38
C VAL A 148 -0.36 1.72 -2.90
N ILE A 149 0.86 2.01 -2.45
CA ILE A 149 1.75 1.07 -1.74
C ILE A 149 2.19 1.66 -0.41
N TYR A 150 2.55 0.80 0.54
CA TYR A 150 2.96 1.21 1.89
C TYR A 150 4.48 1.18 2.09
N GLU A 151 5.21 0.64 1.13
CA GLU A 151 6.66 0.64 1.08
C GLU A 151 7.17 0.96 -0.32
N LEU A 152 8.33 1.58 -0.40
CA LEU A 152 9.04 1.85 -1.65
C LEU A 152 10.13 0.80 -1.84
N ALA A 153 10.59 0.65 -3.08
CA ALA A 153 11.81 -0.10 -3.34
C ALA A 153 12.99 0.49 -2.54
N PRO A 154 13.94 -0.32 -2.04
CA PRO A 154 15.08 0.16 -1.26
C PRO A 154 15.95 1.20 -1.98
N ASP A 155 15.99 1.11 -3.31
CA ASP A 155 16.73 1.98 -4.22
C ASP A 155 15.85 3.11 -4.81
N ALA A 156 14.63 3.32 -4.30
CA ALA A 156 13.83 4.48 -4.68
C ALA A 156 14.52 5.80 -4.29
N GLU A 157 14.44 6.79 -5.16
CA GLU A 157 15.08 8.09 -4.99
C GLU A 157 14.07 9.21 -4.76
N LYS A 158 14.49 10.26 -4.05
CA LYS A 158 13.69 11.48 -3.91
C LYS A 158 14.07 12.40 -5.06
N VAL A 159 13.10 12.81 -5.85
CA VAL A 159 13.28 13.67 -7.03
C VAL A 159 12.46 14.95 -6.91
N THR A 160 12.86 15.98 -7.65
CA THR A 160 12.10 17.21 -7.82
C THR A 160 11.66 17.35 -9.27
N VAL A 161 10.35 17.53 -9.47
CA VAL A 161 9.71 17.71 -10.78
C VAL A 161 8.83 18.96 -10.70
N ASN A 162 9.08 19.94 -11.58
CA ASN A 162 8.34 21.22 -11.59
C ASN A 162 8.25 21.89 -10.21
N GLY A 163 9.34 21.88 -9.43
CA GLY A 163 9.40 22.44 -8.08
C GLY A 163 8.80 21.58 -6.96
N ASN A 164 8.07 20.51 -7.30
CA ASN A 164 7.46 19.61 -6.32
C ASN A 164 8.35 18.39 -6.02
N THR A 165 8.31 17.87 -4.80
CA THR A 165 9.09 16.69 -4.38
C THR A 165 8.28 15.41 -4.53
N TYR A 166 8.87 14.41 -5.20
CA TYR A 166 8.31 13.07 -5.39
C TYR A 166 9.33 12.00 -5.00
N TYR A 167 8.90 10.75 -5.01
CA TYR A 167 9.77 9.59 -5.02
C TYR A 167 9.73 8.94 -6.40
N GLU A 168 10.84 8.37 -6.84
CA GLU A 168 10.99 7.76 -8.15
C GLU A 168 11.57 6.37 -8.00
N TYR A 169 11.00 5.42 -8.74
CA TYR A 169 11.62 4.13 -8.95
C TYR A 169 11.24 3.53 -10.29
N SER A 170 12.25 3.14 -11.08
CA SER A 170 12.07 2.52 -12.39
C SER A 170 11.11 3.31 -13.30
N ASN A 171 11.29 4.63 -13.34
CA ASN A 171 10.50 5.62 -14.05
C ASN A 171 9.07 5.83 -13.53
N VAL A 172 8.69 5.25 -12.39
CA VAL A 172 7.39 5.48 -11.75
C VAL A 172 7.55 6.57 -10.70
N LEU A 173 6.69 7.60 -10.75
CA LEU A 173 6.64 8.68 -9.78
C LEU A 173 5.59 8.39 -8.71
N TYR A 174 5.99 8.59 -7.46
CA TYR A 174 5.15 8.41 -6.28
C TYR A 174 5.05 9.69 -5.46
N GLU A 175 3.83 10.06 -5.06
CA GLU A 175 3.57 11.10 -4.06
C GLU A 175 3.41 10.43 -2.68
N LYS A 176 4.07 10.98 -1.65
CA LYS A 176 3.88 10.51 -0.28
C LYS A 176 2.53 11.03 0.22
N VAL A 177 1.69 10.12 0.69
CA VAL A 177 0.35 10.40 1.23
C VAL A 177 0.18 9.81 2.64
N GLN A 178 -0.89 10.19 3.32
CA GLN A 178 -1.34 9.57 4.57
C GLN A 178 -2.71 8.93 4.39
N ILE A 179 -2.84 7.67 4.78
CA ILE A 179 -4.09 6.90 4.73
C ILE A 179 -4.31 6.31 6.12
N ASN A 180 -5.39 6.71 6.78
CA ASN A 180 -5.72 6.27 8.14
C ASN A 180 -4.55 6.41 9.13
N GLY A 181 -3.82 7.53 9.06
CA GLY A 181 -2.65 7.79 9.91
C GLY A 181 -1.37 7.05 9.49
N SER A 182 -1.44 6.11 8.55
CA SER A 182 -0.29 5.37 8.02
C SER A 182 0.31 6.08 6.81
N ARG A 183 1.65 6.10 6.73
CA ARG A 183 2.37 6.59 5.56
C ARG A 183 2.15 5.64 4.39
N ALA A 184 1.79 6.18 3.23
CA ALA A 184 1.70 5.44 1.99
C ALA A 184 2.27 6.27 0.83
N TYR A 185 2.32 5.65 -0.35
CA TYR A 185 2.86 6.23 -1.57
C TYR A 185 1.90 5.93 -2.72
N GLU A 186 1.42 6.98 -3.36
CA GLU A 186 0.48 6.90 -4.47
C GLU A 186 1.22 7.11 -5.79
N VAL A 187 0.99 6.24 -6.76
CA VAL A 187 1.49 6.39 -8.13
C VAL A 187 0.83 7.60 -8.76
N VAL A 188 1.62 8.62 -9.10
CA VAL A 188 1.11 9.90 -9.66
C VAL A 188 1.59 10.18 -11.07
N GLY A 189 2.53 9.40 -11.60
CA GLY A 189 3.04 9.63 -12.94
C GLY A 189 4.19 8.74 -13.36
N TYR A 190 4.75 9.07 -14.52
CA TYR A 190 5.92 8.41 -15.07
C TYR A 190 6.92 9.41 -15.63
N ILE A 191 8.18 9.00 -15.61
CA ILE A 191 9.26 9.65 -16.34
C ILE A 191 9.33 8.99 -17.72
N GLU A 192 9.05 9.77 -18.76
CA GLU A 192 9.23 9.37 -20.14
C GLU A 192 10.70 9.57 -20.52
N GLY A 193 11.21 8.61 -21.31
CA GLY A 193 12.58 8.63 -21.84
C GLY A 193 12.70 9.50 -23.07
#